data_AF-A0A535XEB8-F1
#
_entry.id   AF-A0A535XEB8-F1
#
_cell.length_a   1.000
_cell.length_b   1.000
_cell.length_c   1.000
_cell.angle_alpha   90.00
_cell.angle_beta   90.00
_cell.angle_gamma   90.00
#
_symmetry.space_group_name_H-M   'P 1'
#
loop_
_entity.id
_entity.type
_entity.pdbx_description
1 polymer ?
#
loop_
_entity_poly.entity_id
_entity_poly.type
_entity_poly.pdbx_seq_one_letter_code
_entity_poly.pdbx_strand_id
1 'polypeptide(L)'
;MFEPQHARVRDILTVGCRTRHLTMLGLLWSLPNTLVGIGFALLSLAVPRQRDALLVAKSTRGLASLFLTRRGFGAITFGRVIISATPITPGLLVHESHHTRQYEVLGPFFLPIYVWLHVRHGYAGNPLETEAEACAAHAVFA
;
A
#
# COMPACT_ATOMS: atom_id res chain seq x y z
N MET A 1 -2.05 3.77 28.05
CA MET A 1 -1.92 2.31 27.88
C MET A 1 -2.03 2.00 26.39
N PHE A 2 -0.94 2.20 25.65
CA PHE A 2 -0.83 2.08 24.20
C PHE A 2 0.44 1.29 23.90
N GLU A 3 0.43 -0.03 24.11
CA GLU A 3 1.49 -0.92 23.59
C GLU A 3 1.10 -2.39 23.83
N PRO A 4 0.53 -3.07 22.82
CA PRO A 4 1.11 -4.33 22.36
C PRO A 4 0.98 -4.58 20.83
N GLN A 5 0.45 -3.62 20.07
CA GLN A 5 0.15 -3.81 18.63
C GLN A 5 1.34 -3.41 17.73
N HIS A 6 2.20 -2.49 18.17
CA HIS A 6 3.33 -1.99 17.37
C HIS A 6 4.45 -3.02 17.21
N ALA A 7 4.76 -3.80 18.25
CA ALA A 7 5.76 -4.87 18.18
C ALA A 7 5.36 -5.92 17.13
N ARG A 8 4.10 -6.40 17.20
CA ARG A 8 3.56 -7.38 16.26
C ARG A 8 3.53 -6.87 14.81
N VAL A 9 3.33 -5.57 14.60
CA VAL A 9 3.31 -4.96 13.25
C VAL A 9 4.71 -4.83 12.66
N ARG A 10 5.72 -4.50 13.48
CA ARG A 10 7.13 -4.50 13.04
C ARG A 10 7.60 -5.90 12.66
N ASP A 11 7.16 -6.90 13.42
CA ASP A 11 7.43 -8.31 13.12
C ASP A 11 6.70 -8.73 11.83
N ILE A 12 5.43 -8.37 11.66
CA ILE A 12 4.65 -8.67 10.43
C ILE A 12 5.23 -7.99 9.17
N LEU A 13 5.84 -6.82 9.28
CA LEU A 13 6.58 -6.19 8.18
C LEU A 13 7.93 -6.89 7.88
N THR A 14 8.38 -7.80 8.75
CA THR A 14 9.63 -8.57 8.59
C THR A 14 9.40 -10.05 8.25
N VAL A 15 8.24 -10.63 8.58
CA VAL A 15 7.89 -12.01 8.19
C VAL A 15 7.21 -12.00 6.81
N GLY A 16 7.90 -12.44 5.75
CA GLY A 16 7.23 -12.87 4.51
C GLY A 16 7.78 -12.31 3.19
N CYS A 17 8.18 -11.04 3.11
CA CYS A 17 8.77 -10.45 1.90
C CYS A 17 10.14 -9.85 2.15
N ARG A 18 11.17 -10.70 2.16
CA ARG A 18 12.61 -10.40 2.11
C ARG A 18 12.94 -8.91 2.33
N THR A 19 13.04 -8.53 3.62
CA THR A 19 13.68 -7.34 4.19
C THR A 19 13.52 -5.99 3.47
N ARG A 20 13.02 -4.99 4.21
CA ARG A 20 13.15 -3.56 3.88
C ARG A 20 14.64 -3.18 3.73
N HIS A 21 15.12 -3.12 2.50
CA HIS A 21 16.14 -2.15 2.13
C HIS A 21 15.45 -1.10 1.26
N LEU A 22 14.66 -0.24 1.91
CA LEU A 22 14.11 0.96 1.29
C LEU A 22 15.31 1.87 0.98
N THR A 23 15.94 1.67 -0.17
CA THR A 23 17.11 2.46 -0.53
C THR A 23 16.71 3.90 -0.74
N MET A 24 17.60 4.85 -0.43
CA MET A 24 17.36 6.28 -0.72
C MET A 24 17.01 6.51 -2.19
N LEU A 25 17.58 5.70 -3.08
CA LEU A 25 17.28 5.72 -4.51
C LEU A 25 15.82 5.29 -4.79
N GLY A 26 15.37 4.18 -4.20
CA GLY A 26 13.97 3.73 -4.32
C GLY A 26 12.98 4.76 -3.77
N LEU A 27 13.33 5.41 -2.65
CA LEU A 27 12.53 6.49 -2.10
C LEU A 27 12.40 7.64 -3.11
N LEU A 28 13.52 8.14 -3.62
CA LEU A 28 13.54 9.24 -4.60
C LEU A 28 12.79 8.84 -5.88
N TRP A 29 12.96 7.59 -6.32
CA TRP A 29 12.32 7.03 -7.50
C TRP A 29 10.80 6.91 -7.35
N SER A 30 10.31 6.62 -6.15
CA SER A 30 8.88 6.55 -5.84
C SER A 30 8.23 7.91 -5.53
N LEU A 31 9.01 9.00 -5.43
CA LEU A 31 8.49 10.32 -5.02
C LEU A 31 7.35 10.84 -5.89
N PRO A 32 7.39 10.77 -7.23
CA PRO A 32 6.30 11.29 -8.06
C PRO A 32 4.95 10.66 -7.71
N ASN A 33 4.93 9.34 -7.48
CA ASN A 33 3.72 8.64 -7.05
C ASN A 33 3.34 8.97 -5.61
N THR A 34 4.32 9.18 -4.73
CA THR A 34 4.07 9.60 -3.35
C THR A 34 3.38 10.97 -3.31
N LEU A 35 3.79 11.91 -4.16
CA LEU A 35 3.14 13.22 -4.31
C LEU A 35 1.70 13.08 -4.81
N VAL A 36 1.45 12.19 -5.78
CA VAL A 36 0.09 11.85 -6.23
C VAL A 36 -0.73 11.31 -5.06
N GLY A 37 -0.17 10.38 -4.27
CA GLY A 37 -0.80 9.83 -3.08
C GLY A 37 -1.16 10.89 -2.04
N ILE A 38 -0.26 11.83 -1.76
CA ILE A 38 -0.50 12.96 -0.85
C ILE A 38 -1.65 13.83 -1.38
N GLY A 39 -1.61 14.19 -2.66
CA GLY A 39 -2.69 14.95 -3.30
C GLY A 39 -4.04 14.24 -3.17
N PHE A 40 -4.07 12.93 -3.43
CA PHE A 40 -5.28 12.12 -3.31
C PHE A 40 -5.80 12.01 -1.87
N ALA A 41 -4.90 11.88 -0.89
CA ALA A 41 -5.25 11.87 0.54
C ALA A 41 -5.86 13.20 0.98
N LEU A 42 -5.24 14.33 0.59
CA LEU A 42 -5.73 15.69 0.89
C LEU A 42 -7.10 15.95 0.25
N LEU A 43 -7.27 15.59 -1.03
CA LEU A 43 -8.57 15.69 -1.73
C LEU A 43 -9.66 14.83 -1.09
N SER A 44 -9.26 13.79 -0.35
CA SER A 44 -10.16 12.89 0.36
C SER A 44 -10.39 13.28 1.81
N LEU A 45 -9.95 14.48 2.21
CA LEU A 45 -10.03 15.02 3.57
C LEU A 45 -9.47 14.06 4.64
N ALA A 46 -8.57 13.18 4.22
CA ALA A 46 -7.96 12.19 5.08
C ALA A 46 -6.58 12.70 5.48
N VAL A 47 -6.37 12.96 6.76
CA VAL A 47 -5.05 13.39 7.26
C VAL A 47 -4.14 12.17 7.28
N PRO A 48 -3.10 12.10 6.42
CA PRO A 48 -2.16 11.00 6.45
C PRO A 48 -1.39 11.01 7.77
N ARG A 49 -1.43 9.89 8.50
CA ARG A 49 -0.63 9.71 9.70
C ARG A 49 0.55 8.80 9.39
N GLN A 50 1.74 9.22 9.81
CA GLN A 50 2.94 8.41 9.64
C GLN A 50 2.85 7.16 10.52
N ARG A 51 3.00 5.98 9.91
CA ARG A 51 3.09 4.69 10.59
C ARG A 51 4.23 3.91 9.93
N ASP A 52 5.30 3.64 10.68
CA ASP A 52 6.45 2.85 10.23
C ASP A 52 6.97 3.24 8.83
N ALA A 53 7.16 4.55 8.59
CA ALA A 53 7.60 5.15 7.33
C ALA A 53 6.59 5.14 6.16
N LEU A 54 5.33 4.78 6.41
CA LEU A 54 4.22 4.87 5.46
C LEU A 54 3.25 5.96 5.91
N LEU A 55 2.61 6.62 4.95
CA LEU A 55 1.57 7.61 5.23
C LEU A 55 0.21 6.93 5.12
N VAL A 56 -0.42 6.64 6.25
CA VAL A 56 -1.69 5.94 6.31
C VAL A 56 -2.83 6.95 6.49
N ALA A 57 -3.72 7.03 5.51
CA ALA A 57 -4.89 7.89 5.57
C ALA A 57 -6.17 7.02 5.64
N LYS A 58 -6.94 7.16 6.73
CA LYS A 58 -8.25 6.50 6.86
C LYS A 58 -9.32 7.45 6.31
N SER A 59 -9.94 7.10 5.19
CA SER A 59 -11.04 7.88 4.60
C SER A 59 -12.33 7.08 4.72
N THR A 60 -13.16 7.41 5.71
CA THR A 60 -14.54 6.90 5.82
C THR A 60 -15.54 7.84 5.11
N ARG A 61 -15.07 8.95 4.53
CA ARG A 61 -15.84 9.97 3.81
C ARG A 61 -14.94 10.64 2.76
N GLY A 62 -15.44 10.89 1.55
CA GLY A 62 -14.74 11.65 0.49
C GLY A 62 -14.54 10.89 -0.83
N LEU A 63 -13.85 11.51 -1.79
CA LEU A 63 -13.61 10.95 -3.13
C LEU A 63 -12.83 9.63 -3.08
N ALA A 64 -11.84 9.46 -2.19
CA ALA A 64 -11.18 8.15 -1.99
C ALA A 64 -12.17 7.08 -1.54
N SER A 65 -13.00 7.35 -0.52
CA SER A 65 -14.01 6.39 -0.09
C SER A 65 -14.98 6.05 -1.22
N LEU A 66 -15.43 7.04 -2.00
CA LEU A 66 -16.33 6.80 -3.14
C LEU A 66 -15.67 6.01 -4.28
N PHE A 67 -14.43 6.34 -4.61
CA PHE A 67 -13.65 5.67 -5.66
C PHE A 67 -13.31 4.23 -5.25
N LEU A 68 -12.84 4.03 -4.02
CA LEU A 68 -12.49 2.73 -3.45
C LEU A 68 -13.73 1.85 -3.31
N THR A 69 -14.82 2.36 -2.72
CA THR A 69 -16.07 1.57 -2.58
C THR A 69 -16.72 1.25 -3.92
N ARG A 70 -16.72 2.17 -4.90
CA ARG A 70 -17.25 1.88 -6.25
C ARG A 70 -16.41 0.86 -7.02
N ARG A 71 -15.11 0.81 -6.76
CA ARG A 71 -14.20 -0.14 -7.42
C ARG A 71 -14.02 -1.45 -6.62
N GLY A 72 -14.62 -1.55 -5.43
CA GLY A 72 -14.52 -2.73 -4.57
C GLY A 72 -13.20 -2.85 -3.81
N PHE A 73 -12.38 -1.80 -3.74
CA PHE A 73 -11.08 -1.82 -3.08
C PHE A 73 -11.16 -1.43 -1.60
N GLY A 74 -10.46 -2.17 -0.74
CA GLY A 74 -10.37 -1.87 0.71
C GLY A 74 -9.34 -0.78 1.04
N ALA A 75 -8.23 -0.76 0.32
CA ALA A 75 -7.18 0.24 0.38
C ALA A 75 -6.52 0.42 -1.00
N ILE A 76 -5.69 1.45 -1.12
CA ILE A 76 -4.86 1.72 -2.29
C ILE A 76 -3.53 2.33 -1.85
N THR A 77 -2.46 1.95 -2.54
CA THR A 77 -1.12 2.48 -2.33
C THR A 77 -0.67 3.35 -3.50
N PHE A 78 -0.05 4.48 -3.18
CA PHE A 78 0.62 5.38 -4.12
C PHE A 78 2.00 5.74 -3.59
N GLY A 79 3.05 5.13 -4.15
CA GLY A 79 4.40 5.26 -3.61
C GLY A 79 4.42 4.81 -2.15
N ARG A 80 4.58 5.77 -1.24
CA ARG A 80 4.62 5.55 0.22
C ARG A 80 3.32 5.90 0.96
N VAL A 81 2.26 6.29 0.24
CA VAL A 81 0.98 6.67 0.82
C VAL A 81 -0.01 5.53 0.67
N ILE A 82 -0.52 5.04 1.78
CA ILE A 82 -1.59 4.03 1.84
C ILE A 82 -2.87 4.74 2.27
N ILE A 83 -3.92 4.60 1.47
CA ILE A 83 -5.23 5.18 1.75
C ILE A 83 -6.20 4.04 1.91
N SER A 84 -6.78 3.91 3.10
CA SER A 84 -7.69 2.81 3.44
C SER A 84 -9.10 3.32 3.69
N ALA A 85 -10.07 2.68 3.04
CA ALA A 85 -11.50 2.90 3.29
C ALA A 85 -12.04 2.00 4.43
N THR A 86 -11.34 0.89 4.72
CA THR A 86 -11.69 -0.07 5.77
C THR A 86 -10.67 -0.03 6.93
N PRO A 87 -10.98 -0.64 8.10
CA PRO A 87 -9.99 -0.85 9.14
C PRO A 87 -8.80 -1.66 8.62
N ILE A 88 -7.58 -1.17 8.83
CA ILE A 88 -6.36 -1.83 8.36
C ILE A 88 -6.08 -3.05 9.24
N THR A 89 -6.23 -4.23 8.64
CA THR A 89 -5.81 -5.50 9.23
C THR A 89 -4.30 -5.71 9.02
N PRO A 90 -3.65 -6.58 9.79
CA PRO A 90 -2.23 -6.86 9.58
C PRO A 90 -1.93 -7.40 8.18
N GLY A 91 -2.75 -8.31 7.65
CA GLY A 91 -2.62 -8.82 6.28
C GLY A 91 -2.76 -7.72 5.22
N LEU A 92 -3.74 -6.81 5.37
CA LEU A 92 -3.88 -5.67 4.46
C LEU A 92 -2.67 -4.75 4.54
N LEU A 93 -2.11 -4.51 5.73
CA LEU A 93 -0.92 -3.69 5.86
C LEU A 93 0.30 -4.31 5.16
N VAL A 94 0.47 -5.64 5.21
CA VAL A 94 1.56 -6.34 4.50
C VAL A 94 1.36 -6.23 2.99
N HIS A 95 0.14 -6.48 2.52
CA HIS A 95 -0.24 -6.38 1.11
C HIS A 95 0.08 -4.97 0.56
N GLU A 96 -0.43 -3.92 1.19
CA GLU A 96 -0.19 -2.53 0.77
C GLU A 96 1.29 -2.13 0.90
N SER A 97 1.99 -2.63 1.93
CA SER A 97 3.44 -2.41 2.07
C SER A 97 4.25 -3.05 0.95
N HIS A 98 3.76 -4.17 0.39
CA HIS A 98 4.38 -4.81 -0.78
C HIS A 98 4.26 -3.92 -2.03
N HIS A 99 3.11 -3.24 -2.22
CA HIS A 99 2.98 -2.25 -3.29
C HIS A 99 3.95 -1.08 -3.12
N THR A 100 4.21 -0.61 -1.90
CA THR A 100 5.27 0.40 -1.67
C THR A 100 6.63 -0.08 -2.16
N ARG A 101 6.99 -1.35 -1.94
CA ARG A 101 8.24 -1.92 -2.49
C ARG A 101 8.21 -1.96 -4.02
N GLN A 102 7.11 -2.39 -4.62
CA GLN A 102 6.99 -2.40 -6.08
C GLN A 102 7.12 -0.98 -6.66
N TYR A 103 6.62 0.05 -5.97
CA TYR A 103 6.87 1.45 -6.31
C TYR A 103 8.32 1.88 -6.17
N GLU A 104 9.09 1.35 -5.22
CA GLU A 104 10.52 1.66 -5.11
C GLU A 104 11.36 1.01 -6.21
N VAL A 105 10.89 -0.12 -6.76
CA VAL A 105 11.54 -0.81 -7.88
C VAL A 105 11.13 -0.20 -9.22
N LEU A 106 9.83 -0.02 -9.44
CA LEU A 106 9.26 0.43 -10.72
C LEU A 106 9.12 1.96 -10.81
N GLY A 107 9.10 2.66 -9.68
CA GLY A 107 9.01 4.11 -9.62
C GLY A 107 7.78 4.65 -10.33
N PRO A 108 7.92 5.70 -11.17
CA PRO A 108 6.81 6.28 -11.93
C PRO A 108 6.10 5.27 -12.86
N PHE A 109 6.78 4.19 -13.26
CA PHE A 109 6.23 3.21 -14.18
C PHE A 109 5.32 2.17 -13.52
N PHE A 110 5.24 2.12 -12.18
CA PHE A 110 4.35 1.19 -11.48
C PHE A 110 2.91 1.30 -11.97
N LEU A 111 2.36 2.52 -12.03
CA LEU A 111 0.96 2.73 -12.43
C LEU A 111 0.68 2.30 -13.88
N PRO A 112 1.47 2.73 -14.89
CA PRO A 112 1.32 2.23 -16.25
C PRO A 112 1.42 0.70 -16.36
N ILE A 113 2.40 0.08 -15.70
CA ILE A 113 2.60 -1.38 -15.72
C ILE A 113 1.42 -2.08 -15.06
N TYR A 114 0.99 -1.60 -13.90
CA TYR A 114 -0.15 -2.14 -13.18
C TYR A 114 -1.41 -2.11 -14.04
N VAL A 115 -1.74 -0.96 -14.64
CA VAL A 115 -2.91 -0.82 -15.51
C VAL A 115 -2.82 -1.74 -16.71
N TRP A 116 -1.65 -1.82 -17.35
CA TRP A 116 -1.44 -2.72 -18.48
C TRP A 116 -1.63 -4.20 -18.11
N LEU A 117 -1.07 -4.63 -16.98
CA LEU A 117 -1.24 -6.00 -16.45
C LEU A 117 -2.70 -6.27 -16.07
N HIS A 118 -3.37 -5.29 -15.46
CA HIS A 118 -4.77 -5.39 -15.06
C HIS A 118 -5.70 -5.51 -16.28
N VAL A 119 -5.45 -4.76 -17.35
CA VAL A 119 -6.23 -4.87 -18.59
C VAL A 119 -6.03 -6.25 -19.24
N ARG A 120 -4.82 -6.82 -19.18
CA ARG A 120 -4.54 -8.14 -19.75
C ARG A 120 -5.09 -9.31 -18.93
N HIS A 121 -4.99 -9.27 -17.61
CA HIS A 121 -5.20 -10.43 -16.74
C HIS A 121 -6.33 -10.25 -15.71
N GLY A 122 -6.96 -9.08 -15.68
CA GLY A 122 -7.91 -8.70 -14.64
C GLY A 122 -7.23 -8.40 -13.30
N TYR A 123 -8.03 -8.15 -12.26
CA TYR A 123 -7.52 -7.85 -10.91
C TYR A 123 -6.84 -9.07 -10.28
N ALA A 124 -7.58 -10.17 -10.09
CA ALA A 124 -7.08 -11.37 -9.42
C ALA A 124 -5.93 -12.08 -10.16
N GLY A 125 -5.80 -11.86 -11.47
CA GLY A 125 -4.73 -12.41 -12.30
C GLY A 125 -3.55 -11.46 -12.50
N ASN A 126 -3.56 -10.25 -11.92
CA ASN A 126 -2.45 -9.31 -12.05
C ASN A 126 -1.24 -9.84 -11.24
N PRO A 127 -0.09 -10.10 -11.87
CA PRO A 127 1.08 -10.61 -11.16
C PRO A 127 1.51 -9.77 -9.97
N LEU A 128 1.33 -8.44 -10.05
CA LEU A 128 1.67 -7.53 -8.96
C LEU A 128 0.76 -7.71 -7.73
N GLU A 129 -0.52 -8.04 -7.96
CA GLU A 129 -1.49 -8.36 -6.91
C GLU A 129 -1.22 -9.75 -6.33
N THR A 130 -1.00 -10.75 -7.19
CA THR A 130 -0.71 -12.13 -6.76
C THR A 130 0.53 -12.20 -5.88
N GLU A 131 1.60 -11.45 -6.21
CA GLU A 131 2.79 -11.35 -5.35
C GLU A 131 2.49 -10.71 -4.00
N ALA A 132 1.69 -9.63 -3.98
CA ALA A 132 1.31 -8.94 -2.75
C ALA A 132 0.39 -9.81 -1.86
N GLU A 133 -0.55 -10.54 -2.45
CA GLU A 133 -1.40 -11.52 -1.77
C GLU A 133 -0.60 -12.68 -1.19
N ALA A 134 0.32 -13.28 -1.98
CA ALA A 134 1.19 -14.34 -1.49
C ALA A 134 2.03 -13.87 -0.30
N CYS A 135 2.59 -12.66 -0.38
CA CYS A 135 3.32 -12.03 0.70
C CYS A 135 2.50 -11.89 1.99
N ALA A 136 1.27 -11.36 1.86
CA ALA A 136 0.37 -11.17 2.98
C ALA A 136 -0.08 -12.50 3.60
N ALA A 137 -0.34 -13.52 2.79
CA ALA A 137 -0.67 -14.86 3.27
C ALA A 137 0.48 -15.44 4.10
N HIS A 138 1.72 -15.38 3.59
CA HIS A 138 2.90 -15.85 4.34
C HIS A 138 3.07 -15.14 5.68
N ALA A 139 2.83 -13.82 5.75
CA ALA A 139 2.98 -13.04 6.97
C ALA A 139 1.90 -13.29 8.03
N VAL A 140 0.70 -13.71 7.62
CA VAL A 140 -0.42 -14.00 8.55
C VAL A 140 -0.33 -15.42 9.12
N PHE A 141 0.23 -16.37 8.38
CA PHE A 141 0.34 -17.78 8.80
C PHE A 141 1.72 -18.17 9.37
N ALA A 142 2.70 -17.26 9.36
CA ALA A 142 4.00 -17.43 10.01
C ALA A 142 3.98 -16.91 11.46
#